data_AF-A0A152A1F4-F1
#
_entry.id   AF-A0A152A1F4-F1
#
_cell.length_a   1.000
_cell.length_b   1.000
_cell.length_c   1.000
_cell.angle_alpha   90.00
_cell.angle_beta   90.00
_cell.angle_gamma   90.00
#
_symmetry.space_group_name_H-M   'P 1'
#
loop_
_entity.id
_entity.type
_entity.pdbx_description
1 polymer ?
#
loop_
_entity_poly.entity_id
_entity_poly.type
_entity_poly.pdbx_seq_one_letter_code
_entity_poly.pdbx_strand_id
1 'polypeptide(L)'
;MNYYEYVSIPNNFEEYFQSLMRFEIFTVLTTISLLVLTVFIFIQIKLMRGIVLDVQVLHECTKKGVGLPIEQAFEVINQELDKAYPGWINKNRKWILFNGGGAMGQMCVLHASLSEYLIFYGSPLYSQGHSGRYLMGVWDFMIQGETKTYFPGEFKPKVWPAGQYSYLPPYTAKGYCCEKESYMVEYGRGVIPLALPYFLFSSIFVTLDIIPWLTACYRVGTQVVKNLLLNRKI
;
A
#
# COMPACT_ATOMS: atom_id res chain seq x y z
N MET A 1 20.21 -36.90 40.23
CA MET A 1 20.01 -35.47 39.92
C MET A 1 18.64 -35.10 40.49
N ASN A 2 18.62 -34.28 41.53
CA ASN A 2 17.42 -34.05 42.34
C ASN A 2 16.51 -33.04 41.61
N TYR A 3 15.51 -33.55 40.89
CA TYR A 3 14.61 -32.73 40.06
C TYR A 3 13.85 -31.65 40.86
N TYR A 4 13.81 -31.76 42.19
CA TYR A 4 13.14 -30.81 43.10
C TYR A 4 13.93 -29.51 43.35
N GLU A 5 15.22 -29.42 43.00
CA GLU A 5 15.98 -28.17 43.15
C GLU A 5 15.65 -27.10 42.10
N TYR A 6 14.97 -27.46 41.00
CA TYR A 6 14.63 -26.53 39.91
C TYR A 6 13.15 -26.12 39.88
N VAL A 7 12.33 -26.67 40.78
CA VAL A 7 10.91 -26.31 40.90
C VAL A 7 10.74 -25.53 42.20
N SER A 8 10.83 -24.20 42.11
CA SER A 8 10.50 -23.32 43.24
C SER A 8 9.00 -23.48 43.58
N ILE A 9 8.70 -24.26 44.60
CA ILE A 9 7.35 -24.38 45.15
C ILE A 9 7.07 -23.06 45.89
N PRO A 10 5.99 -22.33 45.55
CA PRO A 10 5.65 -21.08 46.23
C PRO A 10 5.49 -21.32 47.74
N ASN A 11 6.19 -20.54 48.56
CA ASN A 11 6.33 -20.77 50.00
C ASN A 11 5.16 -20.19 50.82
N ASN A 12 4.30 -19.38 50.19
CA ASN A 12 3.13 -18.81 50.83
C ASN A 12 1.95 -18.68 49.84
N PHE A 13 0.76 -18.46 50.40
CA PHE A 13 -0.50 -18.35 49.65
C PHE A 13 -0.48 -17.18 48.65
N GLU A 14 0.27 -16.11 48.94
CA GLU A 14 0.37 -14.93 48.09
C GLU A 14 1.19 -15.20 46.82
N GLU A 15 2.31 -15.92 46.93
CA GLU A 15 3.12 -16.39 45.80
C GLU A 15 2.35 -17.40 44.94
N TYR A 16 1.56 -18.29 45.57
CA TYR A 16 0.69 -19.21 44.85
C TYR A 16 -0.39 -18.46 44.04
N PHE A 17 -1.06 -17.49 44.67
CA PHE A 17 -2.09 -16.67 44.02
C PHE A 17 -1.51 -15.81 42.88
N GLN A 18 -0.32 -15.21 43.06
CA GLN A 18 0.38 -14.47 42.01
C GLN A 18 0.77 -15.37 40.82
N SER A 19 1.25 -16.59 41.08
CA SER A 19 1.57 -17.56 40.03
C SER A 19 0.33 -17.97 39.23
N LEU A 20 -0.78 -18.26 39.93
CA LEU A 20 -2.05 -18.63 39.31
C LEU A 20 -2.61 -17.48 38.44
N MET A 21 -2.61 -16.26 38.97
CA MET A 21 -3.02 -15.05 38.23
C MET A 21 -2.13 -14.78 37.01
N ARG A 22 -0.81 -15.03 37.11
CA ARG A 22 0.12 -14.88 35.98
C ARG A 22 -0.12 -15.91 34.87
N PHE A 23 -0.46 -17.15 35.25
CA PHE A 23 -0.82 -18.21 34.31
C PHE A 23 -2.15 -17.92 33.59
N GLU A 24 -3.15 -17.43 34.32
CA GLU A 24 -4.43 -16.95 33.77
C GLU A 24 -4.22 -15.79 32.80
N ILE A 25 -3.44 -14.76 33.18
CA ILE A 25 -3.14 -13.61 32.31
C ILE A 25 -2.40 -14.05 31.04
N PHE A 26 -1.39 -14.92 31.16
CA PHE A 26 -0.67 -15.44 29.99
C PHE A 26 -1.59 -16.23 29.05
N THR A 27 -2.47 -17.07 29.60
CA THR A 27 -3.45 -17.85 28.83
C THR A 27 -4.48 -16.95 28.14
N VAL A 28 -4.98 -15.92 28.83
CA VAL A 28 -5.90 -14.93 28.27
C VAL A 28 -5.22 -14.14 27.15
N LEU A 29 -4.01 -13.62 27.36
CA LEU A 29 -3.27 -12.86 26.35
C LEU A 29 -2.97 -13.70 25.11
N THR A 30 -2.48 -14.93 25.30
CA THR A 30 -2.21 -15.84 24.18
C THR A 30 -3.48 -16.19 23.41
N THR A 31 -4.59 -16.44 24.10
CA THR A 31 -5.90 -16.69 23.47
C THR A 31 -6.37 -15.49 22.65
N ILE A 32 -6.28 -14.28 23.21
CA ILE A 32 -6.63 -13.04 22.50
C ILE A 32 -5.73 -12.85 21.28
N SER A 33 -4.42 -13.04 21.41
CA SER A 33 -3.49 -12.93 20.29
C SER A 33 -3.79 -13.94 19.17
N LEU A 34 -4.09 -15.19 19.52
CA LEU A 34 -4.48 -16.22 18.54
C LEU A 34 -5.81 -15.87 17.85
N LEU A 35 -6.79 -15.36 18.59
CA LEU A 35 -8.06 -14.91 18.03
C LEU A 35 -7.85 -13.74 17.05
N VAL A 36 -7.09 -12.72 17.45
CA VAL A 36 -6.76 -11.56 16.59
C VAL A 36 -6.04 -12.02 15.33
N LEU A 37 -5.03 -12.90 15.46
CA LEU A 37 -4.30 -13.45 14.33
C LEU A 37 -5.22 -14.24 13.39
N THR A 38 -6.11 -15.05 13.95
CA THR A 38 -7.08 -15.83 13.17
C THR A 38 -8.02 -14.92 12.39
N VAL A 39 -8.63 -13.94 13.05
CA VAL A 39 -9.50 -12.94 12.41
C VAL A 39 -8.74 -12.18 11.32
N PHE A 40 -7.50 -11.76 11.59
CA PHE A 40 -6.66 -11.07 10.61
C PHE A 40 -6.39 -11.94 9.38
N ILE A 41 -6.05 -13.22 9.57
CA ILE A 41 -5.84 -14.17 8.47
C ILE A 41 -7.11 -14.35 7.65
N PHE A 42 -8.28 -14.52 8.29
CA PHE A 42 -9.56 -14.63 7.58
C PHE A 42 -9.90 -13.39 6.76
N ILE A 43 -9.69 -12.20 7.33
CA ILE A 43 -9.85 -10.93 6.61
C ILE A 43 -8.92 -10.89 5.40
N GLN A 44 -7.64 -11.20 5.60
CA GLN A 44 -6.65 -11.20 4.52
C GLN A 44 -7.03 -12.20 3.41
N ILE A 45 -7.43 -13.43 3.75
CA ILE A 45 -7.89 -14.43 2.76
C ILE A 45 -9.08 -13.89 1.96
N LYS A 46 -10.05 -13.28 2.63
CA LYS A 46 -11.24 -12.74 1.96
C LYS A 46 -10.87 -11.61 0.99
N LEU A 47 -10.09 -10.64 1.46
CA LEU A 47 -9.59 -9.53 0.65
C LEU A 47 -8.83 -10.00 -0.59
N MET A 48 -8.00 -11.04 -0.45
CA MET A 48 -7.22 -11.60 -1.56
C MET A 48 -8.06 -12.39 -2.57
N ARG A 49 -9.23 -12.91 -2.19
CA ARG A 49 -10.17 -13.55 -3.13
C ARG A 49 -10.91 -12.53 -3.99
N GLY A 50 -11.05 -11.30 -3.51
CA GLY A 50 -11.72 -10.21 -4.21
C GLY A 50 -10.84 -9.44 -5.19
N ILE A 51 -9.70 -9.98 -5.63
CA ILE A 51 -8.82 -9.30 -6.60
C ILE A 51 -9.48 -9.27 -7.98
N VAL A 52 -9.49 -8.10 -8.61
CA VAL A 52 -10.11 -7.88 -9.93
C VAL A 52 -9.09 -7.43 -10.97
N LEU A 53 -8.11 -6.60 -10.59
CA LEU A 53 -7.21 -5.99 -11.56
C LEU A 53 -6.00 -6.90 -11.82
N ASP A 54 -5.78 -7.24 -13.08
CA ASP A 54 -4.65 -8.04 -13.52
C ASP A 54 -3.42 -7.18 -13.89
N VAL A 55 -2.25 -7.57 -13.41
CA VAL A 55 -0.99 -6.83 -13.58
C VAL A 55 -0.58 -6.72 -15.06
N GLN A 56 -0.77 -7.79 -15.85
CA GLN A 56 -0.38 -7.78 -17.25
C GLN A 56 -1.31 -6.86 -18.05
N VAL A 57 -2.62 -6.95 -17.82
CA VAL A 57 -3.59 -6.05 -18.47
C VAL A 57 -3.32 -4.59 -18.10
N LEU A 58 -3.04 -4.28 -16.84
CA LEU A 58 -2.66 -2.92 -16.41
C LEU A 58 -1.40 -2.43 -17.15
N HIS A 59 -0.39 -3.28 -17.31
CA HIS A 59 0.82 -2.95 -18.06
C HIS A 59 0.52 -2.69 -19.54
N GLU A 60 -0.29 -3.55 -20.17
CA GLU A 60 -0.69 -3.38 -21.58
C GLU A 60 -1.47 -2.08 -21.80
N CYS A 61 -2.42 -1.75 -20.92
CA CYS A 61 -3.14 -0.47 -20.96
C CYS A 61 -2.18 0.71 -20.80
N THR A 62 -1.23 0.63 -19.86
CA THR A 62 -0.26 1.71 -19.61
C THR A 62 0.62 1.96 -20.84
N LYS A 63 1.10 0.89 -21.49
CA LYS A 63 1.93 1.01 -22.71
C LYS A 63 1.25 1.77 -23.85
N LYS A 64 -0.09 1.82 -23.90
CA LYS A 64 -0.81 2.60 -24.92
C LYS A 64 -0.61 4.11 -24.79
N GLY A 65 -0.23 4.60 -23.62
CA GLY A 65 0.08 6.02 -23.41
C GLY A 65 1.57 6.37 -23.58
N VAL A 66 2.46 5.39 -23.69
CA VAL A 66 3.91 5.63 -23.75
C VAL A 66 4.27 6.33 -25.05
N GLY A 67 5.08 7.40 -24.94
CA GLY A 67 5.52 8.21 -26.07
C GLY A 67 4.52 9.29 -26.53
N LEU A 68 3.32 9.33 -25.96
CA LEU A 68 2.38 10.43 -26.17
C LEU A 68 2.70 11.61 -25.23
N PRO A 69 2.27 12.84 -25.57
CA PRO A 69 2.24 13.94 -24.61
C PRO A 69 1.50 13.53 -23.33
N ILE A 70 2.06 13.84 -22.17
CA ILE A 70 1.62 13.26 -20.89
C ILE A 70 0.11 13.42 -20.60
N GLU A 71 -0.47 14.57 -20.94
CA GLU A 71 -1.92 14.81 -20.76
C GLU A 71 -2.77 13.88 -21.64
N GLN A 72 -2.34 13.67 -22.89
CA GLN A 72 -2.98 12.74 -23.81
C GLN A 72 -2.78 11.29 -23.36
N ALA A 73 -1.59 10.96 -22.84
CA ALA A 73 -1.29 9.64 -22.30
C ALA A 73 -2.25 9.27 -21.17
N PHE A 74 -2.52 10.18 -20.22
CA PHE A 74 -3.48 9.93 -19.14
C PHE A 74 -4.90 9.65 -19.65
N GLU A 75 -5.34 10.35 -20.68
CA GLU A 75 -6.66 10.13 -21.29
C GLU A 75 -6.74 8.75 -21.94
N VAL A 76 -5.77 8.42 -22.80
CA VAL A 76 -5.70 7.12 -23.49
C VAL A 76 -5.67 5.98 -22.48
N ILE A 77 -4.82 6.06 -21.47
CA ILE A 77 -4.69 5.01 -20.45
C ILE A 77 -5.99 4.86 -19.66
N ASN A 78 -6.64 5.96 -19.24
CA ASN A 78 -7.91 5.87 -18.51
C ASN A 78 -9.01 5.22 -19.37
N GLN A 79 -9.08 5.54 -20.66
CA GLN A 79 -10.02 4.91 -21.60
C GLN A 79 -9.75 3.41 -21.78
N GLU A 80 -8.49 3.01 -21.95
CA GLU A 80 -8.13 1.58 -22.11
C GLU A 80 -8.40 0.80 -20.82
N LEU A 81 -8.12 1.39 -19.66
CA LEU A 81 -8.45 0.79 -18.35
C LEU A 81 -9.95 0.65 -18.16
N ASP A 82 -10.75 1.64 -18.53
CA ASP A 82 -12.21 1.58 -18.42
C ASP A 82 -12.82 0.54 -19.36
N LYS A 83 -12.26 0.37 -20.57
CA LYS A 83 -12.65 -0.71 -21.49
C LYS A 83 -12.33 -2.09 -20.90
N ALA A 84 -11.15 -2.25 -20.31
CA ALA A 84 -10.72 -3.51 -19.71
C ALA A 84 -11.47 -3.85 -18.42
N TYR A 85 -11.83 -2.82 -17.63
CA TYR A 85 -12.50 -2.97 -16.34
C TYR A 85 -13.72 -2.04 -16.20
N PRO A 86 -14.79 -2.26 -16.98
CA PRO A 86 -15.97 -1.41 -16.95
C PRO A 86 -16.57 -1.30 -15.54
N GLY A 87 -16.83 -0.07 -15.10
CA GLY A 87 -17.42 0.20 -13.78
C GLY A 87 -16.43 0.23 -12.61
N TRP A 88 -15.19 -0.23 -12.80
CA TRP A 88 -14.15 -0.26 -11.76
C TRP A 88 -13.24 0.98 -11.78
N ILE A 89 -13.16 1.66 -12.91
CA ILE A 89 -12.26 2.80 -13.13
C ILE A 89 -13.02 4.13 -12.98
N ASN A 90 -12.41 5.05 -12.28
CA ASN A 90 -12.88 6.42 -12.09
C ASN A 90 -12.34 7.32 -13.21
N LYS A 91 -13.26 7.94 -13.94
CA LYS A 91 -12.95 8.88 -15.01
C LYS A 91 -12.77 10.32 -14.52
N ASN A 92 -13.28 10.64 -13.32
CA ASN A 92 -13.16 11.97 -12.74
C ASN A 92 -11.76 12.15 -12.13
N ARG A 93 -10.83 12.61 -12.98
CA ARG A 93 -9.46 12.91 -12.59
C ARG A 93 -9.40 14.15 -11.70
N LYS A 94 -8.84 13.99 -10.50
CA LYS A 94 -8.43 15.11 -9.64
C LYS A 94 -7.08 14.81 -9.04
N TRP A 95 -6.15 15.74 -9.25
CA TRP A 95 -4.82 15.69 -8.71
C TRP A 95 -4.78 16.12 -7.26
N ILE A 96 -3.99 15.42 -6.47
CA ILE A 96 -3.80 15.62 -5.05
C ILE A 96 -2.30 15.57 -4.81
N LEU A 97 -1.74 16.55 -4.11
CA LEU A 97 -0.35 16.47 -3.69
C LEU A 97 -0.15 15.24 -2.80
N PHE A 98 1.00 14.59 -2.94
CA PHE A 98 1.35 13.43 -2.14
C PHE A 98 2.74 13.61 -1.57
N ASN A 99 2.87 13.39 -0.26
CA ASN A 99 4.14 13.39 0.45
C ASN A 99 4.26 12.07 1.22
N GLY A 100 5.39 11.39 1.09
CA GLY A 100 5.60 10.09 1.71
C GLY A 100 7.07 9.69 1.73
N GLY A 101 7.63 9.41 2.90
CA GLY A 101 9.00 8.90 3.05
C GLY A 101 10.08 9.83 2.50
N GLY A 102 9.84 11.14 2.54
CA GLY A 102 10.72 12.18 2.01
C GLY A 102 10.47 12.51 0.53
N ALA A 103 9.75 11.66 -0.20
CA ALA A 103 9.35 11.96 -1.58
C ALA A 103 8.10 12.83 -1.62
N MET A 104 8.00 13.62 -2.68
CA MET A 104 6.89 14.51 -3.00
C MET A 104 6.52 14.36 -4.48
N GLY A 105 5.22 14.23 -4.73
CA GLY A 105 4.67 14.21 -6.08
C GLY A 105 3.20 14.57 -6.05
N GLN A 106 2.48 14.11 -7.07
CA GLN A 106 1.04 14.23 -7.16
C GLN A 106 0.43 12.93 -7.61
N MET A 107 -0.77 12.65 -7.12
CA MET A 107 -1.53 11.45 -7.46
C MET A 107 -2.95 11.77 -7.90
N CYS A 108 -3.52 10.89 -8.71
CA CYS A 108 -4.92 10.93 -9.11
C CYS A 108 -5.54 9.53 -8.97
N VAL A 109 -6.59 9.41 -8.14
CA VAL A 109 -7.23 8.12 -7.82
C VAL A 109 -8.12 7.62 -8.95
N LEU A 110 -7.76 6.45 -9.52
CA LEU A 110 -8.49 5.76 -10.57
C LEU A 110 -9.35 4.60 -10.04
N HIS A 111 -8.86 3.88 -9.04
CA HIS A 111 -9.59 2.81 -8.36
C HIS A 111 -9.17 2.74 -6.90
N ALA A 112 -10.10 2.43 -6.00
CA ALA A 112 -9.76 2.05 -4.64
C ALA A 112 -10.78 1.10 -4.02
N SER A 113 -10.28 0.12 -3.27
CA SER A 113 -11.02 -0.88 -2.52
C SER A 113 -10.21 -1.25 -1.27
N LEU A 114 -10.72 -2.15 -0.44
CA LEU A 114 -9.98 -2.62 0.74
C LEU A 114 -8.73 -3.45 0.37
N SER A 115 -8.73 -4.06 -0.82
CA SER A 115 -7.69 -4.99 -1.28
C SER A 115 -6.81 -4.45 -2.42
N GLU A 116 -7.29 -3.44 -3.16
CA GLU A 116 -6.60 -2.91 -4.35
C GLU A 116 -6.79 -1.40 -4.49
N TYR A 117 -5.77 -0.70 -4.98
CA TYR A 117 -5.89 0.67 -5.53
C TYR A 117 -5.19 0.79 -6.88
N LEU A 118 -5.62 1.77 -7.66
CA LEU A 118 -4.97 2.18 -8.89
C LEU A 118 -4.95 3.71 -8.93
N ILE A 119 -3.79 4.30 -9.16
CA ILE A 119 -3.62 5.75 -9.28
C ILE A 119 -2.74 6.09 -10.49
N PHE A 120 -2.89 7.30 -11.01
CA PHE A 120 -1.73 7.95 -11.64
C PHE A 120 -0.88 8.57 -10.54
N TYR A 121 0.43 8.47 -10.66
CA TYR A 121 1.40 9.11 -9.79
C TYR A 121 2.55 9.70 -10.61
N GLY A 122 3.14 10.79 -10.13
CA GLY A 122 4.34 11.34 -10.73
C GLY A 122 4.69 12.71 -10.20
N SER A 123 5.70 13.32 -10.80
CA SER A 123 6.17 14.64 -10.44
C SER A 123 6.80 15.33 -11.65
N PRO A 124 6.53 16.63 -11.87
CA PRO A 124 7.32 17.41 -12.82
C PRO A 124 8.76 17.66 -12.32
N LEU A 125 8.99 17.53 -11.02
CA LEU A 125 10.28 17.73 -10.36
C LEU A 125 10.93 16.40 -9.96
N TYR A 126 12.25 16.41 -9.80
CA TYR A 126 12.97 15.30 -9.18
C TYR A 126 12.46 15.06 -7.76
N SER A 127 12.23 13.81 -7.42
CA SER A 127 11.87 13.41 -6.07
C SER A 127 12.50 12.08 -5.69
N GLN A 128 12.85 11.92 -4.42
CA GLN A 128 13.40 10.66 -3.92
C GLN A 128 12.97 10.42 -2.50
N GLY A 129 12.99 9.15 -2.10
CA GLY A 129 12.67 8.81 -0.73
C GLY A 129 12.70 7.32 -0.43
N HIS A 130 12.22 7.02 0.77
CA HIS A 130 11.93 5.68 1.22
C HIS A 130 10.61 5.21 0.58
N SER A 131 10.50 3.97 0.15
CA SER A 131 9.25 3.47 -0.47
C SER A 131 8.10 3.29 0.51
N GLY A 132 8.42 3.07 1.79
CA GLY A 132 7.51 2.51 2.78
C GLY A 132 7.59 0.98 2.82
N ARG A 133 7.07 0.39 3.90
CA ARG A 133 6.95 -1.07 4.08
C ARG A 133 5.49 -1.41 4.31
N TYR A 134 4.88 -2.11 3.38
CA TYR A 134 3.43 -2.31 3.36
C TYR A 134 3.02 -3.78 3.43
N LEU A 135 1.78 -4.02 3.87
CA LEU A 135 1.07 -5.30 3.74
C LEU A 135 0.45 -5.48 2.35
N MET A 136 1.15 -5.01 1.31
CA MET A 136 0.73 -5.06 -0.08
C MET A 136 1.94 -5.10 -1.00
N GLY A 137 1.77 -5.67 -2.19
CA GLY A 137 2.68 -5.49 -3.30
C GLY A 137 2.32 -4.21 -4.05
N VAL A 138 3.32 -3.53 -4.62
CA VAL A 138 3.14 -2.30 -5.41
C VAL A 138 3.84 -2.45 -6.75
N TRP A 139 3.14 -2.11 -7.83
CA TRP A 139 3.65 -2.10 -9.19
C TRP A 139 3.59 -0.69 -9.75
N ASP A 140 4.72 -0.23 -10.30
CA ASP A 140 4.88 1.12 -10.84
C ASP A 140 5.10 1.01 -12.35
N PHE A 141 4.04 1.17 -13.16
CA PHE A 141 4.11 1.09 -14.62
C PHE A 141 4.44 2.46 -15.22
N MET A 142 5.63 2.62 -15.76
CA MET A 142 6.13 3.91 -16.24
C MET A 142 5.45 4.34 -17.54
N ILE A 143 4.91 5.57 -17.55
CA ILE A 143 4.30 6.22 -18.72
C ILE A 143 5.32 7.11 -19.43
N GLN A 144 6.00 7.96 -18.65
CA GLN A 144 6.95 8.96 -19.12
C GLN A 144 8.10 9.06 -18.11
N GLY A 145 9.31 9.37 -18.61
CA GLY A 145 10.50 9.53 -17.79
C GLY A 145 11.05 8.20 -17.28
N GLU A 146 11.66 8.22 -16.11
CA GLU A 146 12.25 7.03 -15.49
C GLU A 146 12.19 7.09 -13.96
N THR A 147 12.12 5.92 -13.33
CA THR A 147 12.35 5.77 -11.90
C THR A 147 13.58 4.91 -11.66
N LYS A 148 14.24 5.13 -10.53
CA LYS A 148 15.37 4.33 -10.09
C LYS A 148 15.09 3.76 -8.72
N THR A 149 15.51 2.52 -8.49
CA THR A 149 15.28 1.83 -7.22
C THR A 149 16.52 1.09 -6.78
N TYR A 150 16.69 0.94 -5.47
CA TYR A 150 17.69 0.05 -4.90
C TYR A 150 17.20 -0.54 -3.56
N PHE A 151 17.61 -1.77 -3.26
CA PHE A 151 17.47 -2.39 -1.95
C PHE A 151 18.74 -2.19 -1.12
N PRO A 152 18.65 -2.28 0.22
CA PRO A 152 19.84 -2.23 1.08
C PRO A 152 20.89 -3.25 0.65
N GLY A 153 22.13 -2.79 0.45
CA GLY A 153 23.25 -3.61 -0.04
C GLY A 153 23.49 -3.52 -1.55
N GLU A 154 22.59 -2.89 -2.32
CA GLU A 154 22.82 -2.59 -3.73
C GLU A 154 23.54 -1.24 -3.88
N PHE A 155 24.71 -1.25 -4.54
CA PHE A 155 25.53 -0.04 -4.74
C PHE A 155 25.33 0.61 -6.12
N LYS A 156 24.47 0.04 -6.96
CA LYS A 156 24.07 0.60 -8.26
C LYS A 156 22.55 0.53 -8.36
N PRO A 157 21.87 1.62 -8.74
CA PRO A 157 20.43 1.60 -8.87
C PRO A 157 19.99 0.77 -10.08
N LYS A 158 18.85 0.11 -9.95
CA LYS A 158 18.10 -0.42 -11.08
C LYS A 158 17.25 0.69 -11.68
N VAL A 159 17.31 0.86 -13.00
CA VAL A 159 16.59 1.90 -13.75
C VAL A 159 15.37 1.30 -14.42
N TRP A 160 14.25 2.02 -14.36
CA TRP A 160 12.96 1.65 -14.93
C TRP A 160 12.46 2.79 -15.83
N PRO A 161 12.71 2.71 -17.15
CA PRO A 161 12.25 3.72 -18.09
C PRO A 161 10.77 3.52 -18.47
N ALA A 162 10.20 4.50 -19.16
CA ALA A 162 8.88 4.43 -19.78
C ALA A 162 8.64 3.10 -20.54
N GLY A 163 7.45 2.51 -20.35
CA GLY A 163 7.09 1.21 -20.91
C GLY A 163 7.54 0.00 -20.09
N GLN A 164 8.39 0.17 -19.08
CA GLN A 164 8.71 -0.87 -18.09
C GLN A 164 7.94 -0.66 -16.78
N TYR A 165 8.05 -1.61 -15.86
CA TYR A 165 7.49 -1.45 -14.52
C TYR A 165 8.40 -1.97 -13.42
N SER A 166 8.32 -1.30 -12.28
CA SER A 166 8.97 -1.69 -11.03
C SER A 166 8.01 -2.52 -10.17
N TYR A 167 8.53 -3.41 -9.33
CA TYR A 167 7.73 -4.16 -8.35
C TYR A 167 8.36 -4.04 -6.96
N LEU A 168 7.54 -3.70 -5.95
CA LEU A 168 7.88 -3.75 -4.53
C LEU A 168 7.12 -4.94 -3.88
N PRO A 169 7.82 -5.99 -3.43
CA PRO A 169 7.20 -7.09 -2.71
C PRO A 169 6.60 -6.66 -1.35
N PRO A 170 5.54 -7.32 -0.87
CA PRO A 170 5.02 -7.10 0.47
C PRO A 170 6.11 -7.24 1.54
N TYR A 171 5.97 -6.50 2.63
CA TYR A 171 6.90 -6.51 3.76
C TYR A 171 8.34 -6.10 3.43
N THR A 172 8.61 -5.54 2.25
CA THR A 172 9.93 -5.03 1.88
C THR A 172 9.93 -3.50 1.81
N ALA A 173 11.11 -2.90 1.77
CA ALA A 173 11.30 -1.48 1.54
C ALA A 173 12.52 -1.27 0.64
N LYS A 174 12.43 -0.29 -0.25
CA LYS A 174 13.49 0.13 -1.19
C LYS A 174 13.69 1.63 -1.11
N GLY A 175 14.89 2.10 -1.44
CA GLY A 175 15.09 3.48 -1.84
C GLY A 175 14.59 3.65 -3.26
N TYR A 176 13.97 4.79 -3.57
CA TYR A 176 13.59 5.11 -4.93
C TYR A 176 13.77 6.60 -5.25
N CYS A 177 13.92 6.90 -6.53
CA CYS A 177 13.69 8.23 -7.05
C CYS A 177 12.78 8.19 -8.28
N CYS A 178 12.08 9.30 -8.47
CA CYS A 178 11.33 9.68 -9.64
C CYS A 178 12.12 10.81 -10.28
N GLU A 179 12.66 10.59 -11.47
CA GLU A 179 13.39 11.64 -12.19
C GLU A 179 12.44 12.78 -12.58
N LYS A 180 12.98 13.92 -13.01
CA LYS A 180 12.14 15.05 -13.47
C LYS A 180 11.17 14.59 -14.55
N GLU A 181 9.98 15.18 -14.55
CA GLU A 181 8.93 14.93 -15.55
C GLU A 181 8.54 13.45 -15.71
N SER A 182 8.60 12.69 -14.61
CA SER A 182 8.32 11.25 -14.60
C SER A 182 6.92 10.95 -14.03
N TYR A 183 6.20 10.09 -14.73
CA TYR A 183 4.82 9.73 -14.41
C TYR A 183 4.57 8.25 -14.68
N MET A 184 3.71 7.64 -13.87
CA MET A 184 3.41 6.21 -13.86
C MET A 184 1.95 5.94 -13.50
N VAL A 185 1.50 4.74 -13.85
CA VAL A 185 0.35 4.10 -13.21
C VAL A 185 0.88 3.31 -12.03
N GLU A 186 0.38 3.55 -10.83
CA GLU A 186 0.75 2.79 -9.64
C GLU A 186 -0.42 1.92 -9.20
N TYR A 187 -0.15 0.63 -9.02
CA TYR A 187 -1.11 -0.39 -8.61
C TYR A 187 -0.67 -1.05 -7.31
N GLY A 188 -1.51 -1.00 -6.29
CA GLY A 188 -1.30 -1.71 -5.03
C GLY A 188 -2.28 -2.85 -4.84
N ARG A 189 -1.78 -3.99 -4.33
CA ARG A 189 -2.58 -5.19 -4.01
C ARG A 189 -2.20 -5.75 -2.64
N GLY A 190 -3.15 -5.71 -1.70
CA GLY A 190 -2.98 -6.17 -0.31
C GLY A 190 -3.89 -5.38 0.64
N VAL A 191 -3.50 -5.18 1.90
CA VAL A 191 -4.36 -4.49 2.88
C VAL A 191 -4.22 -2.96 2.77
N ILE A 192 -4.95 -2.35 1.83
CA ILE A 192 -4.79 -0.93 1.46
C ILE A 192 -5.00 0.06 2.61
N PRO A 193 -5.99 -0.10 3.52
CA PRO A 193 -6.19 0.87 4.60
C PRO A 193 -4.97 1.06 5.50
N LEU A 194 -4.11 0.04 5.63
CA LEU A 194 -2.91 0.09 6.45
C LEU A 194 -1.76 0.89 5.80
N ALA A 195 -1.90 1.29 4.54
CA ALA A 195 -0.97 2.22 3.89
C ALA A 195 -1.31 3.70 4.17
N LEU A 196 -2.55 4.04 4.55
CA LEU A 196 -2.97 5.43 4.80
C LEU A 196 -2.14 6.17 5.87
N PRO A 197 -1.66 5.53 6.96
CA PRO A 197 -0.80 6.19 7.94
C PRO A 197 0.51 6.72 7.34
N TYR A 198 1.02 6.09 6.28
CA TYR A 198 2.27 6.52 5.64
C TYR A 198 2.19 7.95 5.08
N PHE A 199 1.09 8.23 4.36
CA PHE A 199 0.82 9.58 3.86
C PHE A 199 0.45 10.52 5.03
N LEU A 200 -0.39 10.06 5.97
CA LEU A 200 -0.81 10.87 7.12
C LEU A 200 0.38 11.43 7.91
N PHE A 201 1.36 10.59 8.23
CA PHE A 201 2.51 11.02 9.03
C PHE A 201 3.39 12.03 8.30
N SER A 202 3.48 11.96 6.98
CA SER A 202 4.16 13.00 6.21
C SER A 202 3.38 14.32 6.23
N SER A 203 2.05 14.26 6.11
CA SER A 203 1.18 15.43 6.26
C SER A 203 1.30 16.11 7.63
N ILE A 204 1.35 15.34 8.72
CA ILE A 204 1.41 15.89 10.08
C ILE A 204 2.83 16.31 10.47
N PHE A 205 3.84 15.49 10.20
CA PHE A 205 5.17 15.70 10.77
C PHE A 205 6.18 16.33 9.82
N VAL A 206 5.88 16.39 8.51
CA VAL A 206 6.80 16.94 7.51
C VAL A 206 6.25 18.23 6.91
N THR A 207 5.05 18.19 6.34
CA THR A 207 4.52 19.35 5.58
C THR A 207 3.62 20.26 6.42
N LEU A 208 3.04 19.75 7.52
CA LEU A 208 1.96 20.41 8.25
C LEU A 208 0.74 20.75 7.38
N ASP A 209 0.61 20.08 6.22
CA ASP A 209 -0.51 20.22 5.30
C ASP A 209 -1.37 18.96 5.30
N ILE A 210 -2.48 19.03 6.03
CA ILE A 210 -3.45 17.94 6.19
C ILE A 210 -4.48 17.89 5.05
N ILE A 211 -4.59 18.94 4.24
CA ILE A 211 -5.64 19.06 3.22
C ILE A 211 -5.52 18.00 2.12
N PRO A 212 -4.32 17.72 1.54
CA PRO A 212 -4.16 16.66 0.57
C PRO A 212 -4.53 15.28 1.11
N TRP A 213 -4.16 14.99 2.37
CA TRP A 213 -4.51 13.73 3.01
C TRP A 213 -6.02 13.57 3.22
N LEU A 214 -6.71 14.62 3.71
CA LEU A 214 -8.18 14.59 3.85
C LEU A 214 -8.87 14.40 2.50
N THR A 215 -8.37 15.07 1.46
CA THR A 215 -8.88 14.92 0.10
C THR A 215 -8.68 13.49 -0.41
N ALA A 216 -7.52 12.89 -0.15
CA ALA A 216 -7.25 11.50 -0.49
C ALA A 216 -8.18 10.54 0.26
N CYS A 217 -8.37 10.72 1.56
CA CYS A 217 -9.31 9.93 2.36
C CYS A 217 -10.74 10.00 1.82
N TYR A 218 -11.23 11.18 1.45
CA TYR A 218 -12.54 11.33 0.83
C TYR A 218 -12.62 10.61 -0.53
N ARG A 219 -11.59 10.74 -1.37
CA ARG A 219 -11.55 10.15 -2.72
C ARG A 219 -11.43 8.63 -2.70
N VAL A 220 -10.55 8.11 -1.87
CA VAL A 220 -10.39 6.68 -1.63
C VAL A 220 -11.65 6.12 -0.98
N GLY A 221 -12.17 6.77 0.06
CA GLY A 221 -13.38 6.35 0.77
C GLY A 221 -14.60 6.26 -0.13
N THR A 222 -14.84 7.25 -0.99
CA THR A 222 -15.95 7.22 -1.96
C THR A 222 -15.84 6.06 -2.94
N GLN A 223 -14.64 5.75 -3.44
CA GLN A 223 -14.39 4.59 -4.30
C GLN A 223 -14.54 3.26 -3.54
N VAL A 224 -14.03 3.17 -2.30
CA VAL A 224 -14.16 1.99 -1.45
C VAL A 224 -15.64 1.69 -1.17
N VAL A 225 -16.41 2.71 -0.77
CA VAL A 225 -17.86 2.57 -0.52
C VAL A 225 -18.59 2.13 -1.79
N LYS A 226 -18.30 2.76 -2.94
CA LYS A 226 -18.85 2.36 -4.24
C LYS A 226 -18.56 0.88 -4.54
N ASN A 227 -17.31 0.45 -4.38
CA ASN A 227 -16.89 -0.91 -4.70
C ASN A 227 -17.43 -1.96 -3.71
N LEU A 228 -17.61 -1.60 -2.44
CA LEU A 228 -18.26 -2.46 -1.44
C LEU A 228 -19.75 -2.63 -1.71
N LEU A 229 -20.47 -1.54 -1.98
CA LEU A 229 -21.92 -1.55 -2.08
C LEU A 229 -22.43 -1.98 -3.47
N LEU A 230 -21.85 -1.45 -4.54
CA LEU A 230 -22.33 -1.69 -5.91
C LEU A 230 -21.66 -2.92 -6.52
N ASN A 231 -20.34 -3.02 -6.39
CA ASN A 231 -19.57 -4.09 -7.02
C ASN A 231 -19.38 -5.31 -6.11
N ARG A 232 -19.87 -5.25 -4.86
CA ARG A 232 -19.83 -6.34 -3.85
C ARG A 232 -18.43 -6.92 -3.65
N LYS A 233 -17.39 -6.09 -3.78
CA LYS A 233 -15.99 -6.48 -3.62
C LYS A 233 -15.64 -6.55 -2.13
N ILE A 234 -15.66 -7.76 -1.56
CA ILE A 234 -15.32 -8.04 -0.15
C ILE A 234 -14.21 -9.08 -0.08
#